data_AF-A3V654-F1
#
_entry.id   AF-A3V654-F1
#
_cell.length_a   1.000
_cell.length_b   1.000
_cell.length_c   1.000
_cell.angle_alpha   90.00
_cell.angle_beta   90.00
_cell.angle_gamma   90.00
#
_symmetry.space_group_name_H-M   'P 1'
#
loop_
_entity.id
_entity.type
_entity.pdbx_description
1 polymer ?
#
loop_
_entity_poly.entity_id
_entity_poly.type
_entity_poly.pdbx_seq_one_letter_code
_entity_poly.pdbx_strand_id
1 'polypeptide(L)'
;MARRLVQMSLTPARMSGIGAAIYGGAVGQLGFLLGGVGFAGIAVWLLRRVPAPPPPPREPVLPPAPDQVYLDIAAAHDLGTGAAFAARINAIAPKAKLPMLGLADLARLGDVIDARQRKQDQFRLSPAIAVIRQARRGIDITRDGSSWLGGLPHLGDTPWPRSAQDVPLHHLAQIALEDLPDHALPPELPRAGNLCFFVDSATGHKVLHIAPHSMGPTALPADLPPIAAGPEHDDQTTMPPVFARWPVGFHPLPAQDSATAMALSFGDDKGGTPDADSYAVTAPALARPWLWDTAHRVIHALMQAEHDIPRTIAAARARVADHGDRYAAELAFLIENETAFRRYVQAAAKWVAGRDRFTPMDPEDIALLETLFGQISTRPNRQPGFALFYRYARGQITRLRDARNATLMVLARGEPAVYALLPEPVKADLDAHHRLPSQGRWHQMFGAASDGQAQTGMHAHDHMLLQLHADALVGWGDMGVIRFWISTDDLAARRWDAVAVTRQST
;
A
#
# COMPACT_ATOMS: atom_id res chain seq x y z
N MET A 1 32.36 55.22 19.92
CA MET A 1 32.73 53.78 19.90
C MET A 1 31.82 53.06 18.93
N ALA A 2 32.24 52.97 17.67
CA ALA A 2 31.45 52.46 16.55
C ALA A 2 31.99 51.10 16.10
N ARG A 3 31.10 50.12 15.93
CA ARG A 3 31.40 48.75 15.48
C ARG A 3 31.73 48.73 13.99
N ARG A 4 32.89 48.17 13.64
CA ARG A 4 33.36 47.93 12.27
C ARG A 4 32.69 46.68 11.68
N LEU A 5 32.15 46.84 10.48
CA LEU A 5 31.79 45.78 9.53
C LEU A 5 33.06 45.17 8.92
N VAL A 6 33.11 43.84 8.81
CA VAL A 6 34.11 43.10 8.06
C VAL A 6 33.49 42.69 6.73
N GLN A 7 34.00 43.25 5.64
CA GLN A 7 33.76 42.79 4.26
C GLN A 7 34.76 41.67 3.93
N MET A 8 34.25 40.50 3.51
CA MET A 8 35.06 39.48 2.84
C MET A 8 34.95 39.68 1.32
N SER A 9 36.09 39.90 0.68
CA SER A 9 36.27 39.96 -0.77
C SER A 9 36.60 38.56 -1.31
N LEU A 10 35.88 38.13 -2.34
CA LEU A 10 36.17 36.93 -3.14
C LEU A 10 37.02 37.32 -4.35
N THR A 11 38.20 36.72 -4.47
CA THR A 11 39.06 36.75 -5.66
C THR A 11 38.97 35.40 -6.39
N PRO A 12 38.81 35.35 -7.72
CA PRO A 12 38.81 34.11 -8.48
C PRO A 12 40.23 33.71 -8.88
N ALA A 13 40.63 32.48 -8.56
CA ALA A 13 41.87 31.89 -9.03
C ALA A 13 41.68 31.26 -10.42
N ARG A 14 42.55 31.69 -11.34
CA ARG A 14 42.75 31.14 -12.68
C ARG A 14 43.44 29.77 -12.60
N MET A 15 42.98 28.81 -13.41
CA MET A 15 43.79 27.66 -13.84
C MET A 15 43.71 27.53 -15.38
N SER A 16 44.79 27.96 -16.04
CA SER A 16 45.32 27.37 -17.29
C SER A 16 45.98 26.03 -16.93
N GLY A 17 45.99 24.94 -17.69
CA GLY A 17 45.97 24.69 -19.13
C GLY A 17 47.05 23.62 -19.43
N ILE A 18 46.94 22.91 -20.56
CA ILE A 18 47.81 21.82 -21.10
C ILE A 18 47.35 20.40 -20.69
N GLY A 19 47.17 19.41 -21.58
CA GLY A 19 47.44 19.33 -23.01
C GLY A 19 46.79 18.09 -23.64
N ALA A 20 46.64 18.15 -24.96
CA ALA A 20 45.97 17.20 -25.82
C ALA A 20 46.73 15.88 -26.03
N ALA A 21 45.98 14.82 -26.36
CA ALA A 21 46.43 13.78 -27.26
C ALA A 21 45.29 13.41 -28.24
N ILE A 22 45.62 13.54 -29.52
CA ILE A 22 44.79 13.40 -30.71
C ILE A 22 45.02 12.01 -31.31
N TYR A 23 43.95 11.29 -31.60
CA TYR A 23 43.77 10.34 -32.71
C TYR A 23 42.25 10.23 -32.87
N GLY A 24 41.57 10.53 -33.98
CA GLY A 24 41.93 10.44 -35.39
C GLY A 24 40.93 9.48 -36.04
N GLY A 25 39.94 10.00 -36.79
CA GLY A 25 38.99 9.14 -37.51
C GLY A 25 37.67 9.81 -37.89
N ALA A 26 37.71 10.91 -38.63
CA ALA A 26 36.55 11.51 -39.27
C ALA A 26 36.32 10.89 -40.65
N VAL A 27 35.34 9.99 -40.78
CA VAL A 27 34.52 9.79 -42.00
C VAL A 27 33.18 9.22 -41.55
N GLY A 28 32.07 9.95 -41.77
CA GLY A 28 30.72 9.40 -41.62
C GLY A 28 29.69 10.23 -40.85
N GLN A 29 29.73 11.57 -40.89
CA GLN A 29 28.60 12.39 -40.48
C GLN A 29 28.19 13.34 -41.60
N LEU A 30 27.35 12.83 -42.50
CA LEU A 30 26.49 13.64 -43.36
C LEU A 30 25.25 12.81 -43.72
N GLY A 31 24.32 12.70 -42.77
CA GLY A 31 23.10 11.92 -42.98
C GLY A 31 22.19 11.75 -41.77
N PHE A 32 22.08 12.71 -40.84
CA PHE A 32 21.11 12.60 -39.74
C PHE A 32 20.65 13.98 -39.20
N LEU A 33 20.22 14.88 -40.10
CA LEU A 33 19.57 16.15 -39.69
C LEU A 33 18.22 16.43 -40.37
N LEU A 34 17.57 15.41 -40.96
CA LEU A 34 16.20 15.52 -41.49
C LEU A 34 15.38 14.23 -41.24
N GLY A 35 15.31 13.77 -39.99
CA GLY A 35 14.55 12.55 -39.65
C GLY A 35 13.84 12.56 -38.29
N GLY A 36 13.77 13.71 -37.60
CA GLY A 36 13.30 13.79 -36.21
C GLY A 36 11.88 14.34 -36.00
N VAL A 37 11.20 14.80 -37.04
CA VAL A 37 9.86 15.42 -36.93
C VAL A 37 8.73 14.50 -37.46
N GLY A 38 9.07 13.38 -38.12
CA GLY A 38 8.09 12.49 -38.74
C GLY A 38 7.45 11.44 -37.82
N PHE A 39 8.12 11.00 -36.75
CA PHE A 39 7.66 9.84 -35.98
C PHE A 39 6.69 10.15 -34.83
N ALA A 40 6.71 11.38 -34.30
CA ALA A 40 5.70 11.80 -33.30
C ALA A 40 4.32 12.04 -33.96
N GLY A 41 4.29 12.49 -35.23
CA GLY A 41 3.04 12.74 -35.95
C GLY A 41 2.30 11.45 -36.37
N ILE A 42 3.03 10.39 -36.72
CA ILE A 42 2.43 9.13 -37.19
C ILE A 42 1.85 8.32 -36.03
N ALA A 43 2.46 8.34 -34.85
CA ALA A 43 1.92 7.69 -33.65
C ALA A 43 0.62 8.37 -33.16
N VAL A 44 0.55 9.71 -33.20
CA VAL A 44 -0.66 10.47 -32.83
C VAL A 44 -1.77 10.33 -33.89
N TRP A 45 -1.41 10.13 -35.17
CA TRP A 45 -2.38 9.90 -36.25
C TRP A 45 -2.95 8.47 -36.25
N LEU A 46 -2.16 7.45 -35.91
CA LEU A 46 -2.64 6.06 -35.77
C LEU A 46 -3.47 5.84 -34.50
N LEU A 47 -3.18 6.55 -33.39
CA LEU A 47 -3.97 6.48 -32.16
C LEU A 47 -5.34 7.18 -32.25
N ARG A 48 -5.57 8.04 -33.26
CA ARG A 48 -6.87 8.69 -33.50
C ARG A 48 -7.87 7.85 -34.31
N ARG A 49 -7.47 6.67 -34.80
CA ARG A 49 -8.36 5.74 -35.55
C ARG A 49 -8.68 4.45 -34.80
N VAL A 50 -8.19 4.28 -33.58
CA VAL A 50 -8.67 3.21 -32.69
C VAL A 50 -9.96 3.73 -32.06
N PRO A 51 -11.13 3.09 -32.30
CA PRO A 51 -12.33 3.45 -31.57
C PRO A 51 -12.02 3.33 -30.08
N ALA A 52 -12.36 4.36 -29.31
CA ALA A 52 -12.17 4.34 -27.87
C ALA A 52 -12.72 2.99 -27.35
N PRO A 53 -11.98 2.27 -26.48
CA PRO A 53 -12.52 1.08 -25.87
C PRO A 53 -13.87 1.46 -25.27
N PRO A 54 -14.92 0.65 -25.49
CA PRO A 54 -16.24 0.95 -24.94
C PRO A 54 -16.05 1.20 -23.45
N PRO A 55 -16.71 2.24 -22.88
CA PRO A 55 -16.64 2.46 -21.45
C PRO A 55 -16.97 1.14 -20.76
N PRO A 56 -16.27 0.78 -19.68
CA PRO A 56 -16.60 -0.44 -18.94
C PRO A 56 -18.11 -0.43 -18.71
N PRO A 57 -18.80 -1.57 -18.95
CA PRO A 57 -20.24 -1.63 -18.74
C PRO A 57 -20.50 -1.11 -17.34
N ARG A 58 -21.25 0.01 -17.25
CA ARG A 58 -21.63 0.57 -15.96
C ARG A 58 -22.27 -0.57 -15.20
N GLU A 59 -21.65 -0.93 -14.08
CA GLU A 59 -22.24 -1.87 -13.15
C GLU A 59 -23.70 -1.42 -12.95
N PRO A 60 -24.69 -2.30 -13.19
CA PRO A 60 -26.08 -1.89 -13.14
C PRO A 60 -26.30 -1.29 -11.76
N VAL A 61 -26.55 0.01 -11.71
CA VAL A 61 -26.90 0.70 -10.48
C VAL A 61 -28.18 0.04 -10.02
N LEU A 62 -28.06 -0.88 -9.05
CA LEU A 62 -29.20 -1.53 -8.46
C LEU A 62 -30.13 -0.41 -7.98
N PRO A 63 -31.45 -0.52 -8.21
CA PRO A 63 -32.38 0.45 -7.67
C PRO A 63 -32.12 0.55 -6.15
N PRO A 64 -32.04 1.75 -5.58
CA PRO A 64 -31.85 1.91 -4.14
C PRO A 64 -32.88 1.06 -3.40
N ALA A 65 -32.48 0.49 -2.26
CA ALA A 65 -33.42 -0.22 -1.40
C ALA A 65 -34.66 0.66 -1.18
N PRO A 66 -35.89 0.10 -1.20
CA PRO A 66 -37.13 0.89 -1.20
C PRO A 66 -37.16 2.00 -0.14
N ASP A 67 -36.58 1.74 1.02
CA ASP A 67 -36.45 2.66 2.15
C ASP A 67 -35.57 3.90 1.89
N GLN A 68 -34.45 3.74 1.18
CA GLN A 68 -33.51 4.84 0.96
C GLN A 68 -34.16 5.96 0.15
N VAL A 69 -35.04 5.62 -0.80
CA VAL A 69 -35.78 6.62 -1.59
C VAL A 69 -36.68 7.48 -0.69
N TYR A 70 -37.31 6.89 0.33
CA TYR A 70 -38.11 7.68 1.28
C TYR A 70 -37.24 8.57 2.16
N LEU A 71 -36.05 8.10 2.57
CA LEU A 71 -35.11 8.90 3.36
C LEU A 71 -34.55 10.08 2.54
N ASP A 72 -34.27 9.87 1.26
CA ASP A 72 -33.82 10.93 0.35
C ASP A 72 -34.92 11.97 0.13
N ILE A 73 -36.19 11.53 -0.05
CA ILE A 73 -37.35 12.43 -0.13
C ILE A 73 -37.56 13.18 1.19
N ALA A 74 -37.39 12.51 2.34
CA ALA A 74 -37.50 13.16 3.63
C ALA A 74 -36.49 14.31 3.77
N ALA A 75 -35.23 14.06 3.40
CA ALA A 75 -34.19 15.08 3.37
C ALA A 75 -34.51 16.22 2.38
N ALA A 76 -34.97 15.90 1.17
CA ALA A 76 -35.31 16.89 0.15
C ALA A 76 -36.53 17.78 0.50
N HIS A 77 -37.32 17.38 1.48
CA HIS A 77 -38.51 18.10 1.96
C HIS A 77 -38.40 18.59 3.41
N ASP A 78 -37.17 18.64 3.95
CA ASP A 78 -36.86 19.09 5.32
C ASP A 78 -37.66 18.36 6.41
N LEU A 79 -37.92 17.06 6.21
CA LEU A 79 -38.58 16.19 7.18
C LEU A 79 -37.55 15.62 8.16
N GLY A 80 -36.86 16.50 8.89
CA GLY A 80 -35.72 16.15 9.76
C GLY A 80 -36.07 15.39 11.05
N THR A 81 -37.34 15.09 11.32
CA THR A 81 -37.78 14.30 12.47
C THR A 81 -38.74 13.19 12.04
N GLY A 82 -38.77 12.10 12.79
CA GLY A 82 -39.65 10.97 12.56
C GLY A 82 -41.13 11.36 12.64
N ALA A 83 -41.49 12.27 13.55
CA ALA A 83 -42.83 12.83 13.64
C ALA A 83 -43.21 13.64 12.38
N ALA A 84 -42.32 14.51 11.89
CA ALA A 84 -42.56 15.30 10.67
C ALA A 84 -42.64 14.40 9.43
N PHE A 85 -41.79 13.37 9.36
CA PHE A 85 -41.82 12.35 8.33
C PHE A 85 -43.15 11.61 8.31
N ALA A 86 -43.56 11.03 9.44
CA ALA A 86 -44.81 10.27 9.56
C ALA A 86 -46.05 11.10 9.19
N ALA A 87 -46.06 12.39 9.54
CA ALA A 87 -47.16 13.29 9.24
C ALA A 87 -47.28 13.67 7.76
N ARG A 88 -46.19 13.66 6.98
CA ARG A 88 -46.15 14.26 5.64
C ARG A 88 -45.80 13.31 4.50
N ILE A 89 -45.04 12.24 4.76
CA ILE A 89 -44.46 11.42 3.67
C ILE A 89 -45.52 10.78 2.77
N ASN A 90 -46.64 10.30 3.34
CA ASN A 90 -47.71 9.67 2.56
C ASN A 90 -48.48 10.66 1.65
N ALA A 91 -48.38 11.97 1.87
CA ALA A 91 -48.89 12.99 0.95
C ALA A 91 -47.90 13.33 -0.18
N ILE A 92 -46.62 13.01 0.01
CA ILE A 92 -45.52 13.31 -0.92
C ILE A 92 -45.21 12.10 -1.80
N ALA A 93 -45.12 10.90 -1.21
CA ALA A 93 -44.73 9.65 -1.86
C ALA A 93 -45.50 9.36 -3.18
N PRO A 94 -46.84 9.51 -3.25
CA PRO A 94 -47.56 9.28 -4.51
C PRO A 94 -47.14 10.24 -5.63
N LYS A 95 -46.79 11.50 -5.31
CA LYS A 95 -46.30 12.48 -6.30
C LYS A 95 -44.94 12.08 -6.86
N ALA A 96 -44.14 11.35 -6.07
CA ALA A 96 -42.87 10.76 -6.47
C ALA A 96 -43.01 9.34 -7.05
N LYS A 97 -44.24 8.87 -7.31
CA LYS A 97 -44.55 7.51 -7.80
C LYS A 97 -44.08 6.40 -6.86
N LEU A 98 -44.05 6.66 -5.57
CA LEU A 98 -43.78 5.67 -4.53
C LEU A 98 -45.09 5.20 -3.87
N PRO A 99 -45.15 3.96 -3.40
CA PRO A 99 -46.30 3.48 -2.64
C PRO A 99 -46.47 4.26 -1.33
N MET A 100 -47.66 4.19 -0.74
CA MET A 100 -47.85 4.69 0.62
C MET A 100 -47.24 3.71 1.61
N LEU A 101 -46.62 4.24 2.66
CA LEU A 101 -46.07 3.45 3.75
C LEU A 101 -47.15 3.11 4.77
N GLY A 102 -47.13 1.88 5.29
CA GLY A 102 -47.94 1.47 6.42
C GLY A 102 -47.40 2.04 7.74
N LEU A 103 -48.20 2.00 8.81
CA LEU A 103 -47.84 2.56 10.13
C LEU A 103 -46.52 2.00 10.68
N ALA A 104 -46.25 0.71 10.47
CA ALA A 104 -45.01 0.08 10.93
C ALA A 104 -43.77 0.64 10.22
N ASP A 105 -43.83 0.81 8.89
CA ASP A 105 -42.72 1.40 8.12
C ASP A 105 -42.54 2.89 8.42
N LEU A 106 -43.64 3.62 8.64
CA LEU A 106 -43.58 5.02 9.08
C LEU A 106 -42.85 5.17 10.41
N ALA A 107 -43.18 4.33 11.40
CA ALA A 107 -42.51 4.34 12.69
C ALA A 107 -41.02 3.97 12.54
N ARG A 108 -40.72 2.85 11.86
CA ARG A 108 -39.35 2.38 11.64
C ARG A 108 -38.47 3.40 10.93
N LEU A 109 -38.94 3.99 9.83
CA LEU A 109 -38.18 5.01 9.09
C LEU A 109 -38.13 6.34 9.86
N GLY A 110 -39.17 6.66 10.64
CA GLY A 110 -39.15 7.79 11.55
C GLY A 110 -38.04 7.66 12.60
N ASP A 111 -37.88 6.49 13.20
CA ASP A 111 -36.81 6.20 14.15
C ASP A 111 -35.42 6.35 13.52
N VAL A 112 -35.27 5.94 12.25
CA VAL A 112 -34.01 6.13 11.49
C VAL A 112 -33.71 7.61 11.28
N ILE A 113 -34.72 8.43 10.96
CA ILE A 113 -34.56 9.88 10.80
C ILE A 113 -34.18 10.55 12.12
N ASP A 114 -34.88 10.23 13.21
CA ASP A 114 -34.58 10.78 14.54
C ASP A 114 -33.18 10.34 15.01
N ALA A 115 -32.75 9.12 14.71
CA ALA A 115 -31.38 8.67 14.98
C ALA A 115 -30.34 9.46 14.18
N ARG A 116 -30.59 9.73 12.89
CA ARG A 116 -29.69 10.56 12.05
C ARG A 116 -29.61 12.00 12.57
N GLN A 117 -30.75 12.60 12.93
CA GLN A 117 -30.78 13.96 13.48
C GLN A 117 -30.04 14.04 14.82
N ARG A 118 -30.28 13.11 15.74
CA ARG A 118 -29.55 13.05 17.02
C ARG A 118 -28.04 12.94 16.81
N LYS A 119 -27.62 12.06 15.90
CA LYS A 119 -26.21 11.88 15.52
C LYS A 119 -25.61 13.20 15.01
N GLN A 120 -26.31 13.92 14.15
CA GLN A 120 -25.89 15.23 13.65
C GLN A 120 -25.79 16.28 14.77
N ASP A 121 -26.77 16.33 15.66
CA ASP A 121 -26.84 17.33 16.74
C ASP A 121 -25.76 17.13 17.80
N GLN A 122 -25.41 15.88 18.10
CA GLN A 122 -24.38 15.50 19.07
C GLN A 122 -22.97 15.58 18.51
N PHE A 123 -22.78 15.29 17.22
CA PHE A 123 -21.46 15.16 16.64
C PHE A 123 -20.65 16.45 16.73
N ARG A 124 -19.42 16.34 17.23
CA ARG A 124 -18.42 17.41 17.22
C ARG A 124 -17.16 16.88 16.57
N LEU A 125 -16.77 17.52 15.47
CA LEU A 125 -15.56 17.15 14.75
C LEU A 125 -14.33 17.48 15.60
N SER A 126 -13.61 16.45 16.05
CA SER A 126 -12.32 16.60 16.69
C SER A 126 -11.24 16.94 15.65
N PRO A 127 -10.21 17.74 16.00
CA PRO A 127 -9.06 17.97 15.13
C PRO A 127 -8.42 16.67 14.67
N ALA A 128 -7.88 16.66 13.45
CA ALA A 128 -7.14 15.52 12.95
C ALA A 128 -5.81 15.36 13.70
N ILE A 129 -5.35 14.12 13.83
CA ILE A 129 -4.04 13.77 14.37
C ILE A 129 -3.36 12.87 13.34
N ALA A 130 -2.27 13.34 12.75
CA ALA A 130 -1.49 12.49 11.84
C ALA A 130 -0.76 11.42 12.64
N VAL A 131 -0.79 10.18 12.14
CA VAL A 131 -0.05 9.04 12.67
C VAL A 131 1.18 8.85 11.79
N ILE A 132 2.36 9.09 12.37
CA ILE A 132 3.62 9.21 11.64
C ILE A 132 4.56 8.10 12.09
N ARG A 133 5.21 7.41 11.15
CA ARG A 133 6.24 6.43 11.49
C ARG A 133 7.37 7.11 12.28
N GLN A 134 7.81 6.48 13.37
CA GLN A 134 9.02 6.90 14.07
C GLN A 134 10.26 6.43 13.31
N ALA A 135 11.34 7.18 13.47
CA ALA A 135 12.66 6.72 13.07
C ALA A 135 12.99 5.42 13.79
N ARG A 136 13.61 4.47 13.09
CA ARG A 136 13.92 3.15 13.65
C ARG A 136 15.24 3.12 14.41
N ARG A 137 16.12 4.09 14.14
CA ARG A 137 17.43 4.16 14.79
C ARG A 137 17.30 4.32 16.31
N GLY A 138 17.97 3.42 17.02
CA GLY A 138 18.02 3.43 18.48
C GLY A 138 16.75 2.88 19.15
N ILE A 139 15.84 2.27 18.39
CA ILE A 139 14.61 1.67 18.89
C ILE A 139 14.63 0.17 18.57
N ASP A 140 14.45 -0.67 19.58
CA ASP A 140 14.17 -2.08 19.40
C ASP A 140 12.68 -2.25 19.07
N ILE A 141 12.37 -2.32 17.78
CA ILE A 141 11.00 -2.51 17.30
C ILE A 141 10.37 -3.85 17.71
N THR A 142 11.02 -4.71 18.48
CA THR A 142 10.38 -5.90 19.07
C THR A 142 9.88 -5.65 20.49
N ARG A 143 10.31 -4.56 21.14
CA ARG A 143 10.06 -4.28 22.57
C ARG A 143 9.63 -2.85 22.85
N ASP A 144 10.16 -1.90 22.12
CA ASP A 144 9.99 -0.47 22.37
C ASP A 144 8.75 0.08 21.64
N GLY A 145 8.25 1.22 22.12
CA GLY A 145 7.07 1.90 21.58
C GLY A 145 5.74 1.38 22.15
N SER A 146 4.90 2.30 22.58
CA SER A 146 3.53 2.07 23.10
C SER A 146 2.47 2.03 21.99
N SER A 147 2.72 2.73 20.88
CA SER A 147 1.88 2.77 19.69
C SER A 147 2.65 2.30 18.45
N TRP A 148 2.03 1.46 17.61
CA TRP A 148 2.65 0.94 16.39
C TRP A 148 1.62 0.49 15.34
N LEU A 149 2.11 0.38 14.09
CA LEU A 149 1.42 -0.30 12.98
C LEU A 149 1.97 -1.72 12.83
N GLY A 150 1.14 -2.63 12.34
CA GLY A 150 1.45 -4.05 12.13
C GLY A 150 1.85 -4.80 13.40
N GLY A 151 2.68 -5.82 13.25
CA GLY A 151 3.21 -6.61 14.36
C GLY A 151 2.16 -7.36 15.17
N LEU A 152 2.60 -7.91 16.31
CA LEU A 152 1.71 -8.50 17.30
C LEU A 152 1.15 -7.42 18.25
N PRO A 153 -0.15 -7.48 18.57
CA PRO A 153 -0.75 -6.62 19.60
C PRO A 153 -0.42 -7.12 21.01
N HIS A 154 -0.66 -6.24 21.99
CA HIS A 154 -0.70 -6.57 23.41
C HIS A 154 -2.15 -6.65 23.89
N LEU A 155 -2.76 -7.84 23.86
CA LEU A 155 -4.17 -8.05 24.26
C LEU A 155 -4.33 -8.55 25.71
N GLY A 156 -3.24 -8.96 26.37
CA GLY A 156 -3.29 -9.63 27.66
C GLY A 156 -4.16 -10.89 27.61
N ASP A 157 -5.13 -11.00 28.50
CA ASP A 157 -6.09 -12.13 28.55
C ASP A 157 -7.23 -12.01 27.53
N THR A 158 -7.31 -10.91 26.78
CA THR A 158 -8.37 -10.71 25.79
C THR A 158 -8.17 -11.66 24.61
N PRO A 159 -9.19 -12.48 24.23
CA PRO A 159 -9.06 -13.39 23.11
C PRO A 159 -8.74 -12.68 21.79
N TRP A 160 -8.01 -13.37 20.91
CA TRP A 160 -7.72 -12.86 19.58
C TRP A 160 -9.02 -12.62 18.78
N PRO A 161 -9.22 -11.44 18.17
CA PRO A 161 -10.38 -11.14 17.35
C PRO A 161 -10.59 -12.11 16.18
N ARG A 162 -11.79 -12.66 16.09
CA ARG A 162 -12.23 -13.53 14.98
C ARG A 162 -13.40 -12.91 14.22
N SER A 163 -13.51 -13.24 12.93
CA SER A 163 -14.65 -12.90 12.06
C SER A 163 -15.92 -13.66 12.45
N ALA A 164 -17.03 -13.37 11.78
CA ALA A 164 -18.28 -14.12 11.97
C ALA A 164 -18.17 -15.60 11.54
N GLN A 165 -17.19 -15.93 10.69
CA GLN A 165 -16.86 -17.29 10.24
C GLN A 165 -15.77 -17.93 11.10
N ASP A 166 -15.50 -17.37 12.28
CA ASP A 166 -14.49 -17.85 13.23
C ASP A 166 -13.04 -17.85 12.66
N VAL A 167 -12.75 -17.00 11.68
CA VAL A 167 -11.39 -16.84 11.13
C VAL A 167 -10.64 -15.75 11.92
N PRO A 168 -9.40 -15.97 12.39
CA PRO A 168 -8.62 -14.93 13.05
C PRO A 168 -8.38 -13.73 12.14
N LEU A 169 -8.58 -12.52 12.69
CA LEU A 169 -8.35 -11.27 11.96
C LEU A 169 -6.89 -10.84 12.04
N HIS A 170 -6.38 -10.14 11.03
CA HIS A 170 -5.04 -9.55 11.04
C HIS A 170 -5.01 -8.25 11.83
N HIS A 171 -4.00 -8.13 12.69
CA HIS A 171 -3.73 -6.91 13.43
C HIS A 171 -3.16 -5.81 12.51
N LEU A 172 -3.75 -4.62 12.52
CA LEU A 172 -3.29 -3.46 11.77
C LEU A 172 -2.55 -2.46 12.65
N ALA A 173 -3.09 -2.10 13.81
CA ALA A 173 -2.48 -1.05 14.61
C ALA A 173 -2.85 -1.21 16.07
N GLN A 174 -1.90 -0.84 16.93
CA GLN A 174 -2.14 -0.61 18.34
C GLN A 174 -1.79 0.84 18.65
N ILE A 175 -2.73 1.56 19.25
CA ILE A 175 -2.59 2.96 19.63
C ILE A 175 -2.80 3.07 21.14
N ALA A 176 -1.75 3.42 21.87
CA ALA A 176 -1.88 3.80 23.27
C ALA A 176 -2.54 5.20 23.35
N LEU A 177 -3.64 5.29 24.08
CA LEU A 177 -4.44 6.50 24.17
C LEU A 177 -3.72 7.60 24.98
N GLU A 178 -2.77 7.20 25.83
CA GLU A 178 -1.89 8.11 26.58
C GLU A 178 -0.89 8.86 25.69
N ASP A 179 -0.59 8.35 24.50
CA ASP A 179 0.33 9.01 23.55
C ASP A 179 -0.36 10.14 22.78
N LEU A 180 -1.69 10.22 22.85
CA LEU A 180 -2.48 11.15 22.07
C LEU A 180 -2.62 12.51 22.77
N PRO A 181 -2.60 13.63 22.01
CA PRO A 181 -2.79 14.97 22.57
C PRO A 181 -4.24 15.18 23.08
N ASP A 182 -4.41 15.27 24.40
CA ASP A 182 -5.72 15.40 25.08
C ASP A 182 -6.69 16.40 24.45
N HIS A 183 -6.18 17.58 24.05
CA HIS A 183 -7.00 18.67 23.48
C HIS A 183 -7.59 18.36 22.10
N ALA A 184 -7.08 17.34 21.41
CA ALA A 184 -7.54 16.93 20.09
C ALA A 184 -8.49 15.73 20.14
N LEU A 185 -8.80 15.20 21.33
CA LEU A 185 -9.59 13.98 21.47
C LEU A 185 -11.06 14.28 21.76
N PRO A 186 -12.00 13.45 21.26
CA PRO A 186 -13.39 13.48 21.72
C PRO A 186 -13.46 13.36 23.26
N PRO A 187 -14.39 14.05 23.94
CA PRO A 187 -14.56 13.92 25.38
C PRO A 187 -14.99 12.52 25.82
N GLU A 188 -15.68 11.77 24.95
CA GLU A 188 -16.16 10.41 25.20
C GLU A 188 -15.05 9.35 25.13
N LEU A 189 -13.92 9.66 24.46
CA LEU A 189 -12.83 8.72 24.25
C LEU A 189 -12.11 8.43 25.58
N PRO A 190 -11.82 7.16 25.93
CA PRO A 190 -10.96 6.85 27.06
C PRO A 190 -9.59 7.57 26.95
N ARG A 191 -9.04 7.97 28.09
CA ARG A 191 -7.72 8.63 28.15
C ARG A 191 -6.56 7.67 28.38
N ALA A 192 -6.86 6.39 28.58
CA ALA A 192 -5.89 5.38 28.91
C ALA A 192 -6.24 4.03 28.28
N GLY A 193 -5.24 3.19 28.11
CA GLY A 193 -5.32 1.88 27.47
C GLY A 193 -5.02 1.97 25.97
N ASN A 194 -5.18 0.84 25.29
CA ASN A 194 -4.84 0.72 23.87
C ASN A 194 -6.09 0.49 23.02
N LEU A 195 -6.18 1.18 21.89
CA LEU A 195 -7.07 0.76 20.79
C LEU A 195 -6.30 -0.16 19.85
N CYS A 196 -6.81 -1.37 19.64
CA CYS A 196 -6.25 -2.35 18.72
C CYS A 196 -7.20 -2.58 17.55
N PHE A 197 -6.69 -2.46 16.32
CA PHE A 197 -7.47 -2.49 15.09
C PHE A 197 -7.18 -3.77 14.30
N PHE A 198 -8.23 -4.46 13.86
CA PHE A 198 -8.13 -5.73 13.16
C PHE A 198 -9.01 -5.77 11.91
N VAL A 199 -8.55 -6.46 10.87
CA VAL A 199 -9.31 -6.71 9.62
C VAL A 199 -9.01 -8.08 9.03
N ASP A 200 -9.90 -8.56 8.18
CA ASP A 200 -9.60 -9.59 7.18
C ASP A 200 -9.58 -8.99 5.75
N SER A 201 -9.30 -9.84 4.76
CA SER A 201 -9.31 -9.49 3.33
C SER A 201 -10.71 -9.34 2.73
N ALA A 202 -11.76 -9.74 3.44
CA ALA A 202 -13.14 -9.69 3.00
C ALA A 202 -13.82 -8.47 3.64
N THR A 203 -14.65 -8.69 4.65
CA THR A 203 -15.44 -7.66 5.32
C THR A 203 -15.23 -7.62 6.83
N GLY A 204 -14.64 -8.67 7.43
CA GLY A 204 -14.42 -8.77 8.86
C GLY A 204 -13.49 -7.68 9.37
N HIS A 205 -13.85 -7.14 10.52
CA HIS A 205 -13.10 -6.13 11.25
C HIS A 205 -13.49 -6.17 12.72
N LYS A 206 -12.58 -5.75 13.59
CA LYS A 206 -12.86 -5.49 15.00
C LYS A 206 -11.96 -4.37 15.52
N VAL A 207 -12.48 -3.60 16.45
CA VAL A 207 -11.69 -2.71 17.31
C VAL A 207 -11.85 -3.17 18.74
N LEU A 208 -10.74 -3.25 19.46
CA LEU A 208 -10.72 -3.57 20.88
C LEU A 208 -10.14 -2.40 21.67
N HIS A 209 -10.68 -2.13 22.85
CA HIS A 209 -10.04 -1.30 23.87
C HIS A 209 -9.46 -2.21 24.95
N ILE A 210 -8.15 -2.16 25.13
CA ILE A 210 -7.41 -2.96 26.11
C ILE A 210 -7.00 -2.06 27.27
N ALA A 211 -7.38 -2.42 28.49
CA ALA A 211 -7.06 -1.66 29.68
C ALA A 211 -5.53 -1.62 29.96
N PRO A 212 -4.99 -0.55 30.57
CA PRO A 212 -3.55 -0.36 30.78
C PRO A 212 -2.82 -1.50 31.53
N HIS A 213 -3.53 -2.25 32.37
CA HIS A 213 -2.92 -3.32 33.18
C HIS A 213 -2.80 -4.67 32.45
N SER A 214 -3.37 -4.80 31.25
CA SER A 214 -3.40 -6.05 30.48
C SER A 214 -2.29 -6.09 29.42
N MET A 215 -1.06 -5.76 29.82
CA MET A 215 0.06 -5.58 28.91
C MET A 215 0.95 -6.82 28.84
N GLY A 216 0.91 -7.49 27.69
CA GLY A 216 1.82 -8.58 27.35
C GLY A 216 1.63 -8.97 25.88
N PRO A 217 2.69 -9.41 25.18
CA PRO A 217 2.57 -9.85 23.80
C PRO A 217 1.60 -11.01 23.70
N THR A 218 0.63 -10.91 22.78
CA THR A 218 -0.31 -12.00 22.53
C THR A 218 0.30 -13.00 21.56
N ALA A 219 0.19 -14.29 21.90
CA ALA A 219 0.62 -15.36 21.01
C ALA A 219 -0.18 -15.32 19.70
N LEU A 220 0.53 -15.47 18.58
CA LEU A 220 -0.06 -15.54 17.26
C LEU A 220 -0.97 -16.78 17.15
N PRO A 221 -2.23 -16.66 16.68
CA PRO A 221 -3.05 -17.83 16.40
C PRO A 221 -2.40 -18.73 15.35
N ALA A 222 -2.34 -20.03 15.63
CA ALA A 222 -1.75 -21.01 14.70
C ALA A 222 -2.53 -21.15 13.38
N ASP A 223 -3.80 -20.74 13.39
CA ASP A 223 -4.73 -20.75 12.26
C ASP A 223 -4.94 -19.37 11.62
N LEU A 224 -4.11 -18.36 11.96
CA LEU A 224 -4.17 -17.06 11.26
C LEU A 224 -3.80 -17.27 9.79
N PRO A 225 -4.69 -16.90 8.82
CA PRO A 225 -4.35 -17.01 7.41
C PRO A 225 -3.13 -16.14 7.07
N PRO A 226 -2.43 -16.41 5.96
CA PRO A 226 -1.37 -15.53 5.47
C PRO A 226 -1.95 -14.15 5.10
N ILE A 227 -1.16 -13.08 5.30
CA ILE A 227 -1.51 -11.74 4.83
C ILE A 227 -1.67 -11.76 3.32
N ALA A 228 -2.92 -11.68 2.87
CA ALA A 228 -3.33 -11.51 1.49
C ALA A 228 -2.48 -12.30 0.47
N ALA A 229 -2.83 -13.57 0.32
CA ALA A 229 -2.74 -14.27 -0.96
C ALA A 229 -3.68 -13.60 -1.98
N GLY A 230 -3.27 -12.46 -2.55
CA GLY A 230 -3.85 -12.04 -3.82
C GLY A 230 -3.59 -13.14 -4.86
N PRO A 231 -4.41 -13.28 -5.92
CA PRO A 231 -4.23 -14.33 -6.95
C PRO A 231 -2.87 -14.31 -7.66
N GLU A 232 -2.05 -13.28 -7.41
CA GLU A 232 -0.70 -13.12 -7.94
C GLU A 232 0.43 -13.51 -6.96
N HIS A 233 0.12 -13.73 -5.68
CA HIS A 233 1.11 -14.00 -4.62
C HIS A 233 1.00 -15.45 -4.16
N ASP A 234 1.50 -16.33 -5.02
CA ASP A 234 1.25 -17.76 -4.98
C ASP A 234 2.13 -18.54 -3.98
N ASP A 235 3.13 -17.88 -3.38
CA ASP A 235 3.93 -18.47 -2.31
C ASP A 235 3.53 -17.92 -0.94
N GLN A 236 2.52 -18.57 -0.38
CA GLN A 236 2.05 -18.33 0.98
C GLN A 236 3.07 -18.77 2.05
N THR A 237 4.05 -19.62 1.70
CA THR A 237 4.94 -20.24 2.71
C THR A 237 6.03 -19.31 3.21
N THR A 238 6.32 -18.23 2.48
CA THR A 238 7.37 -17.27 2.85
C THR A 238 6.86 -15.92 3.34
N MET A 239 5.55 -15.68 3.25
CA MET A 239 4.95 -14.44 3.75
C MET A 239 4.85 -14.49 5.28
N PRO A 240 5.31 -13.44 5.99
CA PRO A 240 5.11 -13.38 7.42
C PRO A 240 3.61 -13.37 7.72
N PRO A 241 3.16 -14.06 8.78
CA PRO A 241 1.74 -14.13 9.13
C PRO A 241 1.20 -12.80 9.68
N VAL A 242 2.09 -11.86 10.02
CA VAL A 242 1.77 -10.53 10.55
C VAL A 242 2.50 -9.45 9.75
N PHE A 243 1.90 -8.26 9.72
CA PHE A 243 2.49 -7.10 9.06
C PHE A 243 3.75 -6.68 9.81
N ALA A 244 4.66 -5.95 9.15
CA ALA A 244 5.86 -5.46 9.82
C ALA A 244 5.49 -4.51 10.96
N ARG A 245 6.08 -4.70 12.15
CA ARG A 245 5.87 -3.78 13.27
C ARG A 245 6.61 -2.47 13.00
N TRP A 246 5.90 -1.34 13.10
CA TRP A 246 6.53 -0.02 12.98
C TRP A 246 6.00 0.94 14.07
N PRO A 247 6.85 1.39 15.02
CA PRO A 247 6.44 2.36 16.04
C PRO A 247 5.97 3.69 15.44
N VAL A 248 4.93 4.30 16.00
CA VAL A 248 4.38 5.56 15.50
C VAL A 248 4.38 6.67 16.54
N GLY A 249 4.42 7.90 16.06
CA GLY A 249 4.20 9.11 16.83
C GLY A 249 3.01 9.89 16.27
N PHE A 250 2.58 10.90 17.01
CA PHE A 250 1.37 11.66 16.72
C PHE A 250 1.69 13.11 16.48
N HIS A 251 1.16 13.66 15.39
CA HIS A 251 1.31 15.06 15.01
C HIS A 251 -0.08 15.71 14.93
N PRO A 252 -0.46 16.56 15.90
CA PRO A 252 -1.74 17.26 15.86
C PRO A 252 -1.83 18.13 14.60
N LEU A 253 -2.97 18.09 13.93
CA LEU A 253 -3.24 18.90 12.74
C LEU A 253 -4.30 19.97 13.06
N PRO A 254 -4.20 21.14 12.41
CA PRO A 254 -5.27 22.12 12.49
C PRO A 254 -6.56 21.55 11.91
N ALA A 255 -7.70 21.99 12.46
CA ALA A 255 -9.03 21.57 12.01
C ALA A 255 -9.32 21.96 10.55
N GLN A 256 -8.63 22.99 10.06
CA GLN A 256 -8.66 23.45 8.67
C GLN A 256 -7.26 23.31 8.07
N ASP A 257 -7.18 23.09 6.76
CA ASP A 257 -5.91 23.07 6.00
C ASP A 257 -4.89 22.01 6.46
N SER A 258 -5.35 20.86 6.95
CA SER A 258 -4.49 19.76 7.42
C SER A 258 -3.48 19.31 6.35
N ALA A 259 -3.86 19.32 5.06
CA ALA A 259 -2.96 19.01 3.95
C ALA A 259 -1.80 20.01 3.82
N THR A 260 -2.08 21.30 3.98
CA THR A 260 -1.05 22.36 3.97
C THR A 260 -0.13 22.22 5.16
N ALA A 261 -0.68 21.96 6.36
CA ALA A 261 0.12 21.72 7.57
C ALA A 261 1.05 20.51 7.42
N MET A 262 0.57 19.43 6.82
CA MET A 262 1.37 18.25 6.51
C MET A 262 2.46 18.55 5.47
N ALA A 263 2.13 19.27 4.40
CA ALA A 263 3.11 19.65 3.39
C ALA A 263 4.21 20.59 3.94
N LEU A 264 3.90 21.41 4.94
CA LEU A 264 4.89 22.25 5.62
C LEU A 264 5.77 21.45 6.58
N SER A 265 5.19 20.48 7.30
CA SER A 265 5.90 19.72 8.33
C SER A 265 6.71 18.53 7.77
N PHE A 266 6.29 18.00 6.63
CA PHE A 266 6.85 16.79 5.99
C PHE A 266 7.03 16.99 4.48
N GLY A 267 7.34 18.22 4.04
CA GLY A 267 7.44 18.56 2.62
C GLY A 267 8.61 17.91 1.88
N ASP A 268 9.63 17.46 2.62
CA ASP A 268 10.78 16.69 2.14
C ASP A 268 10.60 15.17 2.27
N ASP A 269 9.47 14.71 2.82
CA ASP A 269 9.15 13.29 2.90
C ASP A 269 8.85 12.74 1.49
N LYS A 270 9.59 11.70 1.12
CA LYS A 270 9.46 10.97 -0.14
C LYS A 270 8.30 9.96 -0.07
N GLY A 271 7.98 9.48 1.13
CA GLY A 271 7.02 8.41 1.39
C GLY A 271 7.26 7.16 0.55
N GLY A 272 6.25 6.31 0.45
CA GLY A 272 6.17 5.26 -0.57
C GLY A 272 7.21 4.15 -0.41
N THR A 273 7.48 3.47 -1.53
CA THR A 273 8.45 2.37 -1.58
C THR A 273 9.84 2.94 -1.86
N PRO A 274 10.81 2.78 -0.95
CA PRO A 274 12.20 3.13 -1.24
C PRO A 274 12.73 2.30 -2.41
N ASP A 275 13.60 2.92 -3.20
CA ASP A 275 14.11 2.36 -4.44
C ASP A 275 15.63 2.21 -4.38
N ALA A 276 16.14 1.01 -4.61
CA ALA A 276 17.56 0.71 -4.49
C ALA A 276 18.43 1.57 -5.41
N ASP A 277 17.94 1.91 -6.61
CA ASP A 277 18.67 2.74 -7.58
C ASP A 277 18.81 4.19 -7.09
N SER A 278 17.87 4.69 -6.27
CA SER A 278 17.95 6.02 -5.68
C SER A 278 19.13 6.16 -4.71
N TYR A 279 19.67 5.03 -4.22
CA TYR A 279 20.85 4.98 -3.36
C TYR A 279 22.14 4.61 -4.10
N ALA A 280 22.13 4.48 -5.42
CA ALA A 280 23.30 3.99 -6.16
C ALA A 280 24.57 4.84 -5.97
N VAL A 281 24.41 6.13 -5.69
CA VAL A 281 25.54 7.05 -5.44
C VAL A 281 26.00 6.98 -3.97
N THR A 282 25.07 7.00 -3.02
CA THR A 282 25.36 7.08 -1.58
C THR A 282 25.64 5.74 -0.93
N ALA A 283 25.11 4.66 -1.51
CA ALA A 283 25.34 3.27 -1.13
C ALA A 283 25.48 2.38 -2.38
N PRO A 284 26.62 2.44 -3.09
CA PRO A 284 26.81 1.74 -4.37
C PRO A 284 26.58 0.24 -4.33
N ALA A 285 26.73 -0.39 -3.17
CA ALA A 285 26.45 -1.80 -3.00
C ALA A 285 24.97 -2.13 -3.30
N LEU A 286 24.02 -1.26 -2.97
CA LEU A 286 22.59 -1.44 -3.27
C LEU A 286 22.25 -1.34 -4.76
N ALA A 287 23.12 -0.72 -5.56
CA ALA A 287 22.97 -0.69 -7.02
C ALA A 287 23.21 -2.08 -7.65
N ARG A 288 23.62 -3.08 -6.87
CA ARG A 288 23.86 -4.47 -7.31
C ARG A 288 23.14 -5.45 -6.38
N PRO A 289 22.96 -6.71 -6.79
CA PRO A 289 22.49 -7.80 -5.92
C PRO A 289 23.51 -8.07 -4.80
N TRP A 290 23.49 -7.27 -3.74
CA TRP A 290 24.53 -7.32 -2.72
C TRP A 290 24.36 -8.42 -1.68
N LEU A 291 23.14 -8.95 -1.50
CA LEU A 291 22.77 -9.96 -0.51
C LEU A 291 22.14 -11.15 -1.22
N TRP A 292 22.37 -12.34 -0.66
CA TRP A 292 21.81 -13.58 -1.18
C TRP A 292 20.28 -13.59 -1.24
N ASP A 293 19.57 -12.79 -0.42
CA ASP A 293 18.12 -12.62 -0.50
C ASP A 293 17.65 -12.22 -1.91
N THR A 294 18.42 -11.38 -2.63
CA THR A 294 18.09 -11.02 -4.02
C THR A 294 18.15 -12.24 -4.94
N ALA A 295 19.17 -13.09 -4.78
CA ALA A 295 19.30 -14.33 -5.56
C ALA A 295 18.17 -15.31 -5.21
N HIS A 296 17.90 -15.53 -3.91
CA HIS A 296 16.81 -16.39 -3.43
C HIS A 296 15.47 -16.01 -4.06
N ARG A 297 15.14 -14.72 -4.15
CA ARG A 297 13.90 -14.24 -4.80
C ARG A 297 13.84 -14.58 -6.28
N VAL A 298 14.91 -14.32 -7.02
CA VAL A 298 14.98 -14.63 -8.46
C VAL A 298 14.85 -16.14 -8.70
N ILE A 299 15.55 -16.95 -7.91
CA ILE A 299 15.51 -18.41 -8.04
C ILE A 299 14.16 -18.97 -7.61
N HIS A 300 13.55 -18.42 -6.58
CA HIS A 300 12.19 -18.79 -6.18
C HIS A 300 11.18 -18.52 -7.31
N ALA A 301 11.25 -17.35 -7.97
CA ALA A 301 10.42 -17.05 -9.13
C ALA A 301 10.69 -18.01 -10.31
N LEU A 302 11.93 -18.48 -10.48
CA LEU A 302 12.26 -19.53 -11.46
C LEU A 302 11.65 -20.89 -11.12
N MET A 303 11.65 -21.28 -9.84
CA MET A 303 11.01 -22.51 -9.38
C MET A 303 9.48 -22.45 -9.59
N GLN A 304 8.86 -21.30 -9.35
CA GLN A 304 7.45 -21.08 -9.70
C GLN A 304 7.21 -21.21 -11.20
N ALA A 305 8.08 -20.62 -12.04
CA ALA A 305 8.02 -20.78 -13.49
C ALA A 305 8.18 -22.25 -13.94
N GLU A 306 9.04 -23.02 -13.27
CA GLU A 306 9.21 -24.47 -13.53
C GLU A 306 7.93 -25.26 -13.19
N HIS A 307 7.29 -24.93 -12.07
CA HIS A 307 6.02 -25.52 -11.67
C HIS A 307 4.90 -25.19 -12.66
N ASP A 308 4.90 -23.95 -13.18
CA ASP A 308 3.89 -23.44 -14.10
C ASP A 308 4.07 -23.88 -15.57
N ILE A 309 5.10 -24.65 -15.92
CA ILE A 309 5.37 -25.08 -17.30
C ILE A 309 4.13 -25.67 -18.00
N PRO A 310 3.36 -26.61 -17.40
CA PRO A 310 2.18 -27.18 -18.06
C PRO A 310 1.14 -26.11 -18.41
N ARG A 311 0.91 -25.15 -17.50
CA ARG A 311 0.00 -24.02 -17.69
C ARG A 311 0.48 -23.09 -18.81
N THR A 312 1.77 -22.78 -18.83
CA THR A 312 2.40 -21.95 -19.87
C THR A 312 2.28 -22.59 -21.26
N ILE A 313 2.54 -23.90 -21.38
CA ILE A 313 2.37 -24.64 -22.63
C ILE A 313 0.90 -24.66 -23.07
N ALA A 314 -0.04 -24.92 -22.15
CA ALA A 314 -1.47 -24.90 -22.46
C ALA A 314 -1.94 -23.53 -22.97
N ALA A 315 -1.50 -22.44 -22.33
CA ALA A 315 -1.80 -21.09 -22.77
C ALA A 315 -1.18 -20.77 -24.15
N ALA A 316 0.03 -21.26 -24.43
CA ALA A 316 0.64 -21.13 -25.75
C ALA A 316 -0.13 -21.91 -26.84
N ARG A 317 -0.61 -23.12 -26.53
CA ARG A 317 -1.48 -23.89 -27.44
C ARG A 317 -2.77 -23.15 -27.77
N ALA A 318 -3.44 -22.58 -26.75
CA ALA A 318 -4.63 -21.77 -26.96
C ALA A 318 -4.35 -20.57 -27.88
N ARG A 319 -3.24 -19.85 -27.67
CA ARG A 319 -2.85 -18.73 -28.55
C ARG A 319 -2.58 -19.13 -29.99
N VAL A 320 -2.00 -20.32 -30.23
CA VAL A 320 -1.84 -20.86 -31.60
C VAL A 320 -3.20 -21.16 -32.22
N ALA A 321 -4.14 -21.72 -31.46
CA ALA A 321 -5.50 -21.97 -31.95
C ALA A 321 -6.25 -20.66 -32.28
N ASP A 322 -6.15 -19.65 -31.41
CA ASP A 322 -6.90 -18.39 -31.53
C ASP A 322 -6.32 -17.43 -32.58
N HIS A 323 -5.02 -17.53 -32.87
CA HIS A 323 -4.31 -16.52 -33.65
C HIS A 323 -3.38 -17.09 -34.74
N GLY A 324 -3.38 -18.42 -34.93
CA GLY A 324 -2.67 -19.11 -35.99
C GLY A 324 -1.15 -19.20 -35.82
N ASP A 325 -0.49 -19.51 -36.94
CA ASP A 325 0.91 -19.96 -37.01
C ASP A 325 1.93 -18.94 -36.49
N ARG A 326 1.56 -17.66 -36.33
CA ARG A 326 2.46 -16.64 -35.78
C ARG A 326 2.97 -16.98 -34.38
N TYR A 327 2.26 -17.81 -33.61
CA TYR A 327 2.68 -18.28 -32.29
C TYR A 327 3.21 -19.73 -32.28
N ALA A 328 3.20 -20.43 -33.41
CA ALA A 328 3.60 -21.84 -33.48
C ALA A 328 5.08 -22.03 -33.10
N ALA A 329 5.94 -21.08 -33.49
CA ALA A 329 7.35 -21.08 -33.11
C ALA A 329 7.57 -20.91 -31.60
N GLU A 330 6.77 -20.09 -30.90
CA GLU A 330 6.85 -19.98 -29.43
C GLU A 330 6.45 -21.29 -28.75
N LEU A 331 5.37 -21.92 -29.22
CA LEU A 331 4.89 -23.19 -28.68
C LEU A 331 5.91 -24.32 -28.90
N ALA A 332 6.46 -24.43 -30.11
CA ALA A 332 7.49 -25.42 -30.43
C ALA A 332 8.71 -25.26 -29.52
N PHE A 333 9.17 -24.01 -29.35
CA PHE A 333 10.27 -23.70 -28.43
C PHE A 333 9.99 -24.17 -27.00
N LEU A 334 8.80 -23.88 -26.46
CA LEU A 334 8.42 -24.28 -25.09
C LEU A 334 8.42 -25.80 -24.92
N ILE A 335 7.93 -26.55 -25.90
CA ILE A 335 7.90 -28.02 -25.84
C ILE A 335 9.32 -28.60 -25.95
N GLU A 336 10.11 -28.12 -26.92
CA GLU A 336 11.47 -28.63 -27.18
C GLU A 336 12.45 -28.31 -26.03
N ASN A 337 12.26 -27.18 -25.35
CA ASN A 337 13.19 -26.69 -24.32
C ASN A 337 12.74 -26.96 -22.88
N GLU A 338 11.61 -27.65 -22.65
CA GLU A 338 11.09 -27.92 -21.30
C GLU A 338 12.16 -28.59 -20.40
N THR A 339 12.76 -29.69 -20.88
CA THR A 339 13.76 -30.43 -20.10
C THR A 339 15.02 -29.59 -19.85
N ALA A 340 15.40 -28.74 -20.80
CA ALA A 340 16.53 -27.84 -20.63
C ALA A 340 16.24 -26.77 -19.57
N PHE A 341 15.04 -26.21 -19.57
CA PHE A 341 14.61 -25.23 -18.58
C PHE A 341 14.54 -25.82 -17.17
N ARG A 342 13.97 -27.02 -16.99
CA ARG A 342 13.95 -27.71 -15.68
C ARG A 342 15.36 -27.90 -15.11
N ARG A 343 16.31 -28.40 -15.91
CA ARG A 343 17.71 -28.55 -15.48
C ARG A 343 18.35 -27.21 -15.12
N TYR A 344 18.04 -26.15 -15.88
CA TYR A 344 18.49 -24.80 -15.59
C TYR A 344 17.99 -24.30 -14.22
N VAL A 345 16.69 -24.46 -13.93
CA VAL A 345 16.09 -24.07 -12.64
C VAL A 345 16.67 -24.89 -11.50
N GLN A 346 16.80 -26.21 -11.65
CA GLN A 346 17.40 -27.09 -10.64
C GLN A 346 18.85 -26.74 -10.32
N ALA A 347 19.66 -26.40 -11.34
CA ALA A 347 21.03 -25.94 -11.13
C ALA A 347 21.07 -24.63 -10.34
N ALA A 348 20.17 -23.69 -10.67
CA ALA A 348 20.09 -22.41 -9.98
C ALA A 348 19.58 -22.56 -8.52
N ALA A 349 18.60 -23.43 -8.29
CA ALA A 349 18.11 -23.81 -6.96
C ALA A 349 19.22 -24.43 -6.09
N LYS A 350 20.01 -25.34 -6.67
CA LYS A 350 21.16 -25.94 -5.98
C LYS A 350 22.23 -24.91 -5.63
N TRP A 351 22.44 -23.89 -6.47
CA TRP A 351 23.43 -22.84 -6.23
C TRP A 351 23.08 -21.94 -5.03
N VAL A 352 21.80 -21.60 -4.84
CA VAL A 352 21.35 -20.80 -3.67
C VAL A 352 21.10 -21.65 -2.42
N ALA A 353 21.00 -22.97 -2.54
CA ALA A 353 20.73 -23.87 -1.42
C ALA A 353 21.81 -23.76 -0.33
N GLY A 354 21.37 -23.58 0.92
CA GLY A 354 22.25 -23.45 2.09
C GLY A 354 22.94 -22.08 2.23
N ARG A 355 22.70 -21.13 1.32
CA ARG A 355 23.20 -19.76 1.45
C ARG A 355 22.29 -18.96 2.39
N ASP A 356 22.87 -18.36 3.42
CA ASP A 356 22.16 -17.42 4.28
C ASP A 356 21.74 -16.17 3.48
N ARG A 357 20.45 -15.82 3.56
CA ARG A 357 19.83 -14.73 2.80
C ARG A 357 20.46 -13.37 3.09
N PHE A 358 20.92 -13.19 4.33
CA PHE A 358 21.40 -11.90 4.81
C PHE A 358 22.92 -11.77 4.83
N THR A 359 23.61 -12.73 4.20
CA THR A 359 25.04 -12.64 3.94
C THR A 359 25.31 -11.92 2.60
N PRO A 360 26.36 -11.07 2.51
CA PRO A 360 26.77 -10.48 1.25
C PRO A 360 27.17 -11.50 0.17
N MET A 361 26.89 -11.18 -1.10
CA MET A 361 27.33 -11.95 -2.25
C MET A 361 28.72 -11.50 -2.72
N ASP A 362 29.58 -12.46 -3.07
CA ASP A 362 30.86 -12.16 -3.70
C ASP A 362 30.67 -11.74 -5.17
N PRO A 363 31.62 -11.00 -5.77
CA PRO A 363 31.50 -10.51 -7.15
C PRO A 363 31.23 -11.59 -8.20
N GLU A 364 31.76 -12.81 -8.01
CA GLU A 364 31.52 -13.95 -8.90
C GLU A 364 30.07 -14.43 -8.86
N ASP A 365 29.49 -14.52 -7.64
CA ASP A 365 28.09 -14.88 -7.45
C ASP A 365 27.14 -13.81 -8.01
N ILE A 366 27.52 -12.54 -7.91
CA ILE A 366 26.77 -11.43 -8.53
C ILE A 366 26.77 -11.58 -10.05
N ALA A 367 27.94 -11.82 -10.66
CA ALA A 367 28.05 -12.02 -12.10
C ALA A 367 27.27 -13.27 -12.58
N LEU A 368 27.26 -14.33 -11.78
CA LEU A 368 26.45 -15.52 -12.05
C LEU A 368 24.96 -15.21 -12.00
N LEU A 369 24.47 -14.49 -10.99
CA LEU A 369 23.07 -14.07 -10.92
C LEU A 369 22.67 -13.21 -12.12
N GLU A 370 23.50 -12.24 -12.50
CA GLU A 370 23.28 -11.40 -13.69
C GLU A 370 23.22 -12.24 -14.98
N THR A 371 24.04 -13.27 -15.07
CA THR A 371 24.06 -14.22 -16.19
C THR A 371 22.78 -15.07 -16.23
N LEU A 372 22.39 -15.65 -15.09
CA LEU A 372 21.14 -16.41 -14.93
C LEU A 372 19.94 -15.53 -15.30
N PHE A 373 19.82 -14.34 -14.70
CA PHE A 373 18.74 -13.42 -15.00
C PHE A 373 18.73 -13.01 -16.49
N GLY A 374 19.91 -12.83 -17.09
CA GLY A 374 20.06 -12.57 -18.51
C GLY A 374 19.47 -13.63 -19.43
N GLN A 375 19.41 -14.90 -19.01
CA GLN A 375 18.80 -16.00 -19.77
C GLN A 375 17.27 -15.98 -19.77
N ILE A 376 16.67 -15.36 -18.73
CA ILE A 376 15.21 -15.33 -18.54
C ILE A 376 14.59 -13.96 -18.80
N SER A 377 15.41 -12.91 -18.95
CA SER A 377 14.96 -11.57 -19.32
C SER A 377 14.84 -11.40 -20.84
N THR A 378 13.76 -10.78 -21.33
CA THR A 378 13.68 -10.36 -22.73
C THR A 378 14.50 -9.08 -22.94
N ARG A 379 15.56 -9.15 -23.74
CA ARG A 379 16.32 -7.95 -24.16
C ARG A 379 15.94 -7.57 -25.60
N PRO A 380 15.84 -6.27 -25.92
CA PRO A 380 15.76 -5.83 -27.31
C PRO A 380 16.98 -6.41 -28.06
N ASN A 381 16.76 -7.09 -29.18
CA ASN A 381 17.80 -7.62 -30.09
C ASN A 381 18.56 -8.88 -29.63
N ARG A 382 18.06 -9.64 -28.65
CA ARG A 382 18.62 -10.99 -28.34
C ARG A 382 17.51 -12.02 -28.46
N GLN A 383 17.78 -13.16 -29.10
CA GLN A 383 16.84 -14.29 -29.08
C GLN A 383 16.57 -14.66 -27.62
N PRO A 384 15.29 -14.80 -27.23
CA PRO A 384 14.95 -15.11 -25.85
C PRO A 384 15.49 -16.51 -25.53
N GLY A 385 16.29 -16.62 -24.46
CA GLY A 385 16.60 -17.90 -23.86
C GLY A 385 15.35 -18.49 -23.21
N PHE A 386 15.37 -18.75 -21.91
CA PHE A 386 14.21 -19.28 -21.20
C PHE A 386 13.12 -18.23 -20.87
N ALA A 387 13.21 -17.02 -21.45
CA ALA A 387 12.25 -15.94 -21.19
C ALA A 387 10.80 -16.32 -21.51
N LEU A 388 10.55 -17.23 -22.47
CA LEU A 388 9.20 -17.69 -22.79
C LEU A 388 8.55 -18.52 -21.67
N PHE A 389 9.32 -19.30 -20.91
CA PHE A 389 8.82 -20.00 -19.73
C PHE A 389 8.50 -19.03 -18.60
N TYR A 390 9.31 -17.97 -18.49
CA TYR A 390 9.27 -17.03 -17.38
C TYR A 390 8.18 -15.95 -17.53
N ARG A 391 7.95 -15.45 -18.76
CA ARG A 391 7.02 -14.35 -19.09
C ARG A 391 5.56 -14.57 -18.65
N TYR A 392 5.17 -15.83 -18.46
CA TYR A 392 3.80 -16.22 -18.08
C TYR A 392 3.71 -16.87 -16.70
N ALA A 393 4.83 -16.95 -15.98
CA ALA A 393 4.87 -17.50 -14.65
C ALA A 393 4.22 -16.54 -13.64
N ARG A 394 3.56 -17.11 -12.63
CA ARG A 394 3.17 -16.33 -11.45
C ARG A 394 4.42 -15.87 -10.71
N GLY A 395 4.36 -14.68 -10.10
CA GLY A 395 5.48 -14.13 -9.33
C GLY A 395 6.70 -13.73 -10.17
N GLN A 396 6.55 -13.52 -11.49
CA GLN A 396 7.66 -13.14 -12.36
C GLN A 396 8.35 -11.84 -11.88
N ILE A 397 9.68 -11.86 -11.86
CA ILE A 397 10.55 -10.72 -11.58
C ILE A 397 11.08 -10.21 -12.92
N THR A 398 10.44 -9.19 -13.46
CA THR A 398 10.75 -8.71 -14.82
C THR A 398 12.09 -7.97 -14.90
N ARG A 399 12.53 -7.39 -13.79
CA ARG A 399 13.80 -6.68 -13.68
C ARG A 399 14.53 -7.12 -12.42
N LEU A 400 15.85 -7.30 -12.52
CA LEU A 400 16.68 -7.59 -11.34
C LEU A 400 16.55 -6.51 -10.26
N ARG A 401 16.25 -5.27 -10.66
CA ARG A 401 15.90 -4.16 -9.76
C ARG A 401 14.72 -4.50 -8.85
N ASP A 402 13.69 -5.19 -9.34
CA ASP A 402 12.49 -5.49 -8.55
C ASP A 402 12.85 -6.43 -7.38
N ALA A 403 13.73 -7.41 -7.63
CA ALA A 403 14.28 -8.28 -6.58
C ALA A 403 15.16 -7.53 -5.57
N ARG A 404 15.96 -6.56 -6.03
CA ARG A 404 16.76 -5.70 -5.14
C ARG A 404 15.87 -4.82 -4.27
N ASN A 405 14.82 -4.22 -4.84
CA ASN A 405 13.86 -3.40 -4.11
C ASN A 405 13.13 -4.25 -3.06
N ALA A 406 12.71 -5.47 -3.41
CA ALA A 406 12.12 -6.39 -2.44
C ALA A 406 13.10 -6.77 -1.30
N THR A 407 14.39 -6.93 -1.61
CA THR A 407 15.44 -7.15 -0.60
C THR A 407 15.59 -5.94 0.32
N LEU A 408 15.68 -4.74 -0.25
CA LEU A 408 15.72 -3.48 0.50
C LEU A 408 14.50 -3.35 1.43
N MET A 409 13.30 -3.69 0.95
CA MET A 409 12.10 -3.69 1.77
C MET A 409 12.18 -4.68 2.93
N VAL A 410 12.68 -5.90 2.72
CA VAL A 410 12.86 -6.85 3.83
C VAL A 410 13.82 -6.32 4.88
N LEU A 411 14.92 -5.68 4.46
CA LEU A 411 15.84 -5.06 5.42
C LEU A 411 15.19 -3.88 6.16
N ALA A 412 14.47 -3.02 5.44
CA ALA A 412 13.80 -1.85 5.99
C ALA A 412 12.67 -2.22 6.97
N ARG A 413 12.07 -3.41 6.83
CA ARG A 413 10.99 -3.94 7.67
C ARG A 413 11.45 -4.91 8.75
N GLY A 414 12.63 -5.51 8.57
CA GLY A 414 13.11 -6.61 9.40
C GLY A 414 13.40 -6.18 10.84
N GLU A 415 13.59 -7.17 11.72
CA GLU A 415 14.00 -6.97 13.10
C GLU A 415 15.33 -6.18 13.22
N PRO A 416 15.69 -5.66 14.40
CA PRO A 416 16.87 -4.80 14.58
C PRO A 416 18.16 -5.37 13.96
N ALA A 417 18.41 -6.68 14.08
CA ALA A 417 19.59 -7.33 13.51
C ALA A 417 19.59 -7.29 11.97
N VAL A 418 18.44 -7.47 11.33
CA VAL A 418 18.28 -7.43 9.87
C VAL A 418 18.34 -5.98 9.37
N TYR A 419 17.68 -5.06 10.07
CA TYR A 419 17.73 -3.62 9.77
C TYR A 419 19.15 -3.05 9.89
N ALA A 420 19.96 -3.55 10.82
CA ALA A 420 21.34 -3.13 11.01
C ALA A 420 22.25 -3.40 9.79
N LEU A 421 21.85 -4.31 8.89
CA LEU A 421 22.56 -4.59 7.65
C LEU A 421 22.43 -3.45 6.63
N LEU A 422 21.45 -2.56 6.78
CA LEU A 422 21.30 -1.42 5.87
C LEU A 422 22.50 -0.47 5.96
N PRO A 423 22.94 0.11 4.83
CA PRO A 423 23.99 1.12 4.85
C PRO A 423 23.51 2.35 5.60
N GLU A 424 24.43 3.01 6.29
CA GLU A 424 24.11 4.18 7.11
C GLU A 424 23.37 5.30 6.35
N PRO A 425 23.74 5.66 5.11
CA PRO A 425 23.00 6.66 4.33
C PRO A 425 21.55 6.27 4.04
N VAL A 426 21.26 4.98 3.90
CA VAL A 426 19.91 4.48 3.62
C VAL A 426 19.07 4.49 4.89
N LYS A 427 19.63 4.07 6.03
CA LYS A 427 18.94 4.18 7.33
C LYS A 427 18.58 5.64 7.64
N ALA A 428 19.53 6.56 7.45
CA ALA A 428 19.30 7.98 7.63
C ALA A 428 18.18 8.51 6.73
N ASP A 429 18.15 8.09 5.47
CA ASP A 429 17.11 8.51 4.52
C ASP A 429 15.73 7.94 4.87
N LEU A 430 15.65 6.66 5.26
CA LEU A 430 14.39 6.04 5.70
C LEU A 430 13.81 6.73 6.94
N ASP A 431 14.67 6.99 7.92
CA ASP A 431 14.28 7.62 9.18
C ASP A 431 13.84 9.08 9.01
N ALA A 432 14.43 9.80 8.05
CA ALA A 432 14.15 11.21 7.82
C ALA A 432 13.02 11.45 6.81
N HIS A 433 13.02 10.74 5.68
CA HIS A 433 12.21 11.05 4.50
C HIS A 433 11.26 9.94 4.07
N HIS A 434 11.16 8.84 4.82
CA HIS A 434 10.14 7.81 4.60
C HIS A 434 9.35 7.61 5.88
N ARG A 435 8.75 8.68 6.39
CA ARG A 435 7.88 8.65 7.59
C ARG A 435 6.40 8.59 7.24
N LEU A 436 6.02 8.92 5.99
CA LEU A 436 4.66 8.86 5.48
C LEU A 436 4.41 7.66 4.55
N PRO A 437 3.18 7.11 4.48
CA PRO A 437 2.84 5.99 3.60
C PRO A 437 3.14 6.29 2.12
N SER A 438 2.84 7.51 1.66
CA SER A 438 3.22 8.02 0.34
C SER A 438 3.33 9.54 0.36
N GLN A 439 4.00 10.13 -0.63
CA GLN A 439 4.08 11.58 -0.75
C GLN A 439 2.67 12.22 -0.75
N GLY A 440 2.45 13.16 0.17
CA GLY A 440 1.18 13.87 0.32
C GLY A 440 0.02 13.05 0.91
N ARG A 441 0.26 11.84 1.43
CA ARG A 441 -0.74 11.03 2.14
C ARG A 441 -0.20 10.61 3.52
N TRP A 442 -1.09 10.52 4.51
CA TRP A 442 -0.72 10.14 5.88
C TRP A 442 -1.81 9.31 6.54
N HIS A 443 -1.40 8.43 7.46
CA HIS A 443 -2.32 7.79 8.38
C HIS A 443 -2.87 8.83 9.36
N GLN A 444 -4.10 8.68 9.82
CA GLN A 444 -4.75 9.72 10.62
C GLN A 444 -5.70 9.12 11.65
N MET A 445 -5.78 9.75 12.83
CA MET A 445 -6.89 9.58 13.76
C MET A 445 -7.70 10.87 13.80
N PHE A 446 -9.02 10.73 13.94
CA PHE A 446 -9.99 11.83 14.03
C PHE A 446 -9.93 12.80 12.84
N GLY A 447 -10.66 13.91 12.93
CA GLY A 447 -10.84 14.86 11.84
C GLY A 447 -11.59 14.29 10.63
N ALA A 448 -11.65 15.10 9.57
CA ALA A 448 -12.20 14.67 8.30
C ALA A 448 -11.21 13.74 7.56
N ALA A 449 -11.74 12.81 6.76
CA ALA A 449 -10.91 11.93 5.92
C ALA A 449 -9.99 12.76 5.00
N SER A 450 -8.72 12.36 4.89
CA SER A 450 -7.67 13.19 4.28
C SER A 450 -7.74 13.31 2.75
N ASP A 451 -8.50 12.47 2.07
CA ASP A 451 -8.61 12.41 0.61
C ASP A 451 -9.86 13.11 0.06
N GLY A 452 -10.68 13.71 0.93
CA GLY A 452 -11.84 14.51 0.55
C GLY A 452 -12.94 13.76 -0.20
N GLN A 453 -12.91 12.42 -0.23
CA GLN A 453 -13.87 11.64 -1.02
C GLN A 453 -15.25 11.46 -0.37
N ALA A 454 -16.26 11.32 -1.24
CA ALA A 454 -17.70 11.33 -0.96
C ALA A 454 -18.22 10.17 -0.09
N GLN A 455 -17.43 9.13 0.18
CA GLN A 455 -17.82 8.07 1.13
C GLN A 455 -17.94 8.58 2.59
N THR A 456 -17.51 9.82 2.84
CA THR A 456 -17.85 10.58 4.04
C THR A 456 -19.35 10.76 4.25
N GLY A 457 -20.21 10.66 3.22
CA GLY A 457 -21.65 10.91 3.36
C GLY A 457 -22.35 10.07 4.45
N MET A 458 -22.09 8.75 4.49
CA MET A 458 -22.71 7.86 5.51
C MET A 458 -22.14 8.07 6.92
N HIS A 459 -20.90 8.56 6.99
CA HIS A 459 -20.14 8.72 8.23
C HIS A 459 -19.84 10.19 8.54
N ALA A 460 -20.61 11.14 7.98
CA ALA A 460 -20.37 12.57 8.09
C ALA A 460 -20.47 13.08 9.55
N HIS A 461 -21.15 12.29 10.38
CA HIS A 461 -21.39 12.55 11.80
C HIS A 461 -20.89 11.38 12.67
N ASP A 462 -19.88 10.63 12.20
CA ASP A 462 -19.14 9.66 13.00
C ASP A 462 -17.72 10.17 13.29
N HIS A 463 -17.16 9.70 14.39
CA HIS A 463 -15.74 9.87 14.68
C HIS A 463 -14.92 8.87 13.88
N MET A 464 -14.01 9.37 13.04
CA MET A 464 -13.01 8.52 12.39
C MET A 464 -11.96 8.11 13.42
N LEU A 465 -12.02 6.88 13.94
CA LEU A 465 -11.05 6.40 14.93
C LEU A 465 -9.65 6.27 14.31
N LEU A 466 -9.57 5.74 13.10
CA LEU A 466 -8.31 5.52 12.40
C LEU A 466 -8.53 5.45 10.88
N GLN A 467 -7.63 6.06 10.13
CA GLN A 467 -7.48 5.94 8.69
C GLN A 467 -6.08 5.44 8.37
N LEU A 468 -5.99 4.37 7.59
CA LEU A 468 -4.74 3.76 7.15
C LEU A 468 -4.69 3.76 5.62
N HIS A 469 -3.68 4.41 5.06
CA HIS A 469 -3.35 4.29 3.64
C HIS A 469 -2.51 3.04 3.40
N ALA A 470 -2.49 2.56 2.16
CA ALA A 470 -1.50 1.61 1.66
C ALA A 470 -0.10 2.07 2.06
N ASP A 471 0.65 1.16 2.68
CA ASP A 471 1.95 1.45 3.25
C ASP A 471 2.92 0.30 2.96
N ALA A 472 3.80 0.57 1.99
CA ALA A 472 4.84 -0.36 1.61
C ALA A 472 5.77 -0.69 2.78
N LEU A 473 6.08 0.20 3.71
CA LEU A 473 7.01 -0.11 4.81
C LEU A 473 6.35 -0.91 5.94
N VAL A 474 5.02 -0.91 6.05
CA VAL A 474 4.31 -1.83 6.97
C VAL A 474 3.97 -3.17 6.28
N GLY A 475 3.94 -3.18 4.95
CA GLY A 475 3.55 -4.35 4.15
C GLY A 475 2.05 -4.39 3.84
N TRP A 476 1.37 -3.25 4.00
CA TRP A 476 0.02 -3.03 3.48
C TRP A 476 0.16 -2.72 2.00
N GLY A 477 -0.04 -3.75 1.17
CA GLY A 477 0.06 -3.65 -0.29
C GLY A 477 -0.95 -2.67 -0.89
N ASP A 478 -1.54 -3.00 -2.04
CA ASP A 478 -2.53 -2.13 -2.69
C ASP A 478 -3.92 -2.23 -2.02
N MET A 479 -3.98 -1.97 -0.71
CA MET A 479 -5.23 -1.94 0.05
C MET A 479 -5.97 -0.60 -0.05
N GLY A 480 -5.44 0.32 -0.88
CA GLY A 480 -5.89 1.71 -0.98
C GLY A 480 -6.00 2.40 0.38
N VAL A 481 -7.22 2.64 0.90
CA VAL A 481 -7.46 3.26 2.21
C VAL A 481 -8.49 2.50 3.02
N ILE A 482 -8.18 2.23 4.29
CA ILE A 482 -9.10 1.64 5.29
C ILE A 482 -9.43 2.70 6.35
N ARG A 483 -10.69 2.83 6.72
CA ARG A 483 -11.15 3.76 7.78
C ARG A 483 -12.06 3.06 8.77
N PHE A 484 -11.90 3.39 10.04
CA PHE A 484 -12.72 2.92 11.15
C PHE A 484 -13.55 4.08 11.69
N TRP A 485 -14.86 3.89 11.81
CA TRP A 485 -15.83 4.91 12.18
C TRP A 485 -16.65 4.46 13.38
N ILE A 486 -16.95 5.37 14.31
CA ILE A 486 -17.83 5.10 15.44
C ILE A 486 -18.76 6.29 15.70
N SER A 487 -20.01 6.04 16.05
CA SER A 487 -20.95 7.11 16.40
C SER A 487 -20.62 7.73 17.76
N THR A 488 -21.07 8.96 18.02
CA THR A 488 -20.89 9.60 19.33
C THR A 488 -21.51 8.77 20.46
N ASP A 489 -22.73 8.26 20.26
CA ASP A 489 -23.43 7.41 21.25
C ASP A 489 -22.68 6.09 21.51
N ASP A 490 -22.16 5.44 20.46
CA ASP A 490 -21.38 4.20 20.60
C ASP A 490 -20.04 4.43 21.28
N LEU A 491 -19.37 5.55 20.97
CA LEU A 491 -18.11 5.94 21.61
C LEU A 491 -18.32 6.20 23.10
N ALA A 492 -19.36 6.96 23.46
CA ALA A 492 -19.73 7.22 24.85
C ALA A 492 -20.03 5.93 25.62
N ALA A 493 -20.75 5.00 24.99
CA ALA A 493 -21.09 3.70 25.55
C ALA A 493 -19.95 2.67 25.47
N ARG A 494 -18.81 3.01 24.84
CA ARG A 494 -17.66 2.13 24.60
C ARG A 494 -18.03 0.84 23.86
N ARG A 495 -18.96 0.93 22.90
CA ARG A 495 -19.41 -0.16 22.04
C ARG A 495 -18.49 -0.33 20.84
N TRP A 496 -17.27 -0.84 21.08
CA TRP A 496 -16.25 -1.00 20.03
C TRP A 496 -16.62 -2.02 18.96
N ASP A 497 -17.59 -2.89 19.24
CA ASP A 497 -18.21 -3.80 18.28
C ASP A 497 -19.15 -3.11 17.28
N ALA A 498 -19.58 -1.88 17.57
CA ALA A 498 -20.38 -1.04 16.67
C ALA A 498 -19.53 -0.22 15.68
N VAL A 499 -18.19 -0.36 15.72
CA VAL A 499 -17.31 0.32 14.77
C VAL A 499 -17.61 -0.17 13.35
N ALA A 500 -17.80 0.76 12.42
CA ALA A 500 -17.94 0.49 10.99
C ALA A 500 -16.60 0.66 10.28
N VAL A 501 -16.41 -0.05 9.16
CA VAL A 501 -15.22 0.09 8.32
C VAL A 501 -15.59 0.44 6.88
N THR A 502 -14.90 1.44 6.33
CA THR A 502 -14.89 1.68 4.87
C THR A 502 -13.54 1.31 4.29
N ARG A 503 -13.57 0.66 3.12
CA ARG A 503 -12.38 0.28 2.34
C ARG A 503 -12.51 0.90 0.95
N GLN A 504 -11.42 1.46 0.46
CA GLN A 504 -11.35 2.02 -0.88
C GLN A 504 -10.11 1.46 -1.55
N SER A 505 -10.28 0.66 -2.60
CA SER A 505 -9.16 0.26 -3.48
C SER A 505 -8.81 1.41 -4.42
N THR A 506 -7.53 1.55 -4.73
CA THR A 506 -7.00 2.55 -5.67
C THR A 506 -7.20 2.18 -7.13
#